data_AF-A0A539DCY9-F1
#
_entry.id   AF-A0A539DCY9-F1
#
_cell.length_a   1.000
_cell.length_b   1.000
_cell.length_c   1.000
_cell.angle_alpha   90.00
_cell.angle_beta   90.00
_cell.angle_gamma   90.00
#
_symmetry.space_group_name_H-M   'P 1'
#
loop_
_entity.id
_entity.type
_entity.pdbx_description
1 polymer ?
#
loop_
_entity_poly.entity_id
_entity_poly.type
_entity_poly.pdbx_seq_one_letter_code
_entity_poly.pdbx_strand_id
1 'polypeptide(L)'
;TGVRLKQTSLQPRNPANAPDAFERAALEQFADPSHLRERVISEVAAGDKALRLLFPLYATRGCLACHGEPKGAKDKIGYPMEGLRLGQNAGAISVTLPIFHR
;
A
#
# COMPACT_ATOMS: atom_id res chain seq x y z
N THR A 1 14.54 -17.56 0.22
CA THR A 1 14.56 -16.52 -0.83
C THR A 1 14.82 -15.11 -0.31
N GLY A 2 14.70 -14.80 1.00
CA GLY A 2 15.08 -13.49 1.56
C GLY A 2 14.16 -12.32 1.17
N VAL A 3 13.21 -12.55 0.27
CA VAL A 3 12.16 -11.61 -0.14
C VAL A 3 11.21 -11.36 1.03
N ARG A 4 10.88 -10.08 1.27
CA ARG A 4 9.88 -9.67 2.26
C ARG A 4 8.75 -8.91 1.58
N LEU A 5 7.52 -9.17 2.02
CA LEU A 5 6.31 -8.47 1.56
C LEU A 5 5.62 -7.82 2.76
N LYS A 6 5.12 -6.61 2.56
CA LYS A 6 4.32 -5.88 3.53
C LYS A 6 3.18 -5.14 2.83
N GLN A 7 1.98 -5.23 3.37
CA GLN A 7 0.90 -4.31 3.01
C GLN A 7 1.12 -3.00 3.76
N THR A 8 0.91 -1.86 3.10
CA THR A 8 1.09 -0.55 3.71
C THR A 8 0.00 0.42 3.24
N SER A 9 -0.49 1.29 4.12
CA SER A 9 -1.56 2.26 3.82
C SER A 9 -1.48 3.46 4.76
N LEU A 10 -1.90 4.64 4.30
CA LEU A 10 -1.94 5.85 5.12
C LEU A 10 -2.94 5.74 6.30
N GLN A 11 -3.98 4.92 6.15
CA GLN A 11 -4.99 4.64 7.17
C GLN A 11 -5.20 3.12 7.27
N PRO A 12 -4.24 2.37 7.85
CA PRO A 12 -4.29 0.93 7.82
C PRO A 12 -5.26 0.39 8.87
N ARG A 13 -6.05 -0.63 8.51
CA ARG A 13 -6.90 -1.37 9.45
C ARG A 13 -6.09 -2.14 10.50
N ASN A 14 -4.99 -2.76 10.05
CA ASN A 14 -4.02 -3.39 10.93
C ASN A 14 -2.88 -2.39 11.20
N PRO A 15 -2.65 -1.95 12.46
CA PRO A 15 -1.57 -1.02 12.79
C PRO A 15 -0.17 -1.48 12.35
N ALA A 16 0.09 -2.79 12.22
CA ALA A 16 1.37 -3.31 11.71
C ALA A 16 1.65 -2.92 10.24
N ASN A 17 0.62 -2.50 9.51
CA ASN A 17 0.72 -2.00 8.14
C ASN A 17 0.91 -0.47 8.07
N ALA A 18 1.24 0.19 9.20
CA ALA A 18 1.61 1.60 9.20
C ALA A 18 2.86 1.83 8.33
N PRO A 19 2.89 2.91 7.52
CA PRO A 19 3.99 3.17 6.61
C PRO A 19 5.21 3.70 7.37
N ASP A 20 6.39 3.29 6.92
CA ASP A 20 7.62 4.05 7.21
C ASP A 20 7.72 5.32 6.36
N ALA A 21 8.83 6.05 6.49
CA ALA A 21 9.01 7.34 5.81
C ALA A 21 8.94 7.24 4.28
N PHE A 22 9.57 6.22 3.68
CA PHE A 22 9.54 6.05 2.22
C PHE A 22 8.19 5.52 1.76
N GLU A 23 7.60 4.57 2.50
CA GLU A 23 6.27 4.06 2.16
C GLU A 23 5.22 5.17 2.20
N ARG A 24 5.30 6.08 3.18
CA ARG A 24 4.42 7.24 3.29
C ARG A 24 4.57 8.16 2.09
N ALA A 25 5.79 8.54 1.74
CA ALA A 25 6.05 9.43 0.60
C ALA A 25 5.58 8.82 -0.72
N ALA A 26 5.74 7.51 -0.91
CA ALA A 26 5.22 6.80 -2.07
C ALA A 26 3.69 6.71 -2.09
N LEU A 27 3.06 6.43 -0.94
CA LEU A 27 1.60 6.40 -0.82
C LEU A 27 0.95 7.76 -1.10
N GLU A 28 1.58 8.86 -0.65
CA GLU A 28 1.15 10.22 -0.96
C GLU A 28 1.22 10.51 -2.46
N GLN A 29 2.28 10.05 -3.14
CA GLN A 29 2.36 10.12 -4.61
C GLN A 29 1.29 9.26 -5.29
N PHE A 30 1.04 8.03 -4.81
CA PHE A 30 -0.01 7.17 -5.39
C PHE A 30 -1.43 7.69 -5.15
N ALA A 31 -1.64 8.54 -4.15
CA ALA A 31 -2.90 9.21 -3.90
C ALA A 31 -3.14 10.40 -4.85
N ASP A 32 -2.09 10.93 -5.49
CA ASP A 32 -2.19 12.00 -6.48
C ASP A 32 -2.85 11.47 -7.78
N PRO A 33 -3.95 12.08 -8.26
CA PRO A 33 -4.60 11.69 -9.51
C PRO A 33 -3.70 11.76 -10.76
N SER A 34 -2.63 12.56 -10.73
CA SER A 34 -1.65 12.70 -11.82
C SER A 34 -0.66 11.54 -11.89
N HIS A 35 -0.54 10.73 -10.82
CA HIS A 35 0.33 9.57 -10.83
C HIS A 35 -0.21 8.49 -11.78
N LEU A 36 0.66 8.03 -12.68
CA LEU A 36 0.31 6.97 -13.62
C LEU A 36 0.15 5.65 -12.86
N ARG A 37 -1.05 5.08 -12.87
CA ARG A 37 -1.43 3.92 -12.02
C ARG A 37 -0.53 2.70 -12.16
N GLU A 38 0.11 2.51 -13.31
CA GLU A 38 1.02 1.40 -13.63
C GLU A 38 2.45 1.62 -13.07
N ARG A 39 2.77 2.84 -12.59
CA ARG A 39 4.12 3.18 -12.13
C ARG A 39 4.35 2.74 -10.70
N VAL A 40 5.34 1.86 -10.56
CA VAL A 40 5.95 1.45 -9.29
C VAL A 40 6.93 2.52 -8.82
N ILE A 41 7.05 2.70 -7.51
CA ILE A 41 8.10 3.52 -6.89
C ILE A 41 9.13 2.57 -6.27
N SER A 42 10.41 2.86 -6.42
CA SER A 42 11.49 2.03 -5.88
C SER A 42 12.54 2.84 -5.14
N GLU A 43 13.25 2.16 -4.23
CA GLU A 43 14.47 2.67 -3.63
C GLU A 43 15.48 1.54 -3.43
N VAL A 44 16.75 1.93 -3.31
CA VAL A 44 17.77 1.06 -2.74
C VAL A 44 17.93 1.48 -1.28
N ALA A 45 17.56 0.58 -0.36
CA ALA A 45 17.70 0.86 1.07
C ALA A 45 19.20 0.92 1.42
N ALA A 46 19.70 2.12 1.76
CA ALA A 46 21.09 2.33 2.11
C ALA A 46 21.45 1.53 3.37
N GLY A 47 22.53 0.73 3.29
CA GLY A 47 22.98 -0.16 4.36
C GLY A 47 22.51 -1.62 4.23
N ASP A 48 21.34 -1.87 3.63
CA ASP A 48 20.67 -3.17 3.67
C ASP A 48 20.92 -4.06 2.45
N LYS A 49 21.67 -3.58 1.44
CA LYS A 49 21.85 -4.27 0.15
C LYS A 49 20.51 -4.83 -0.33
N ALA A 50 19.47 -3.98 -0.38
CA ALA A 50 18.13 -4.39 -0.76
C ALA A 50 17.49 -3.40 -1.73
N LEU A 51 16.86 -3.94 -2.77
CA LEU A 51 15.94 -3.20 -3.65
C LEU A 51 14.55 -3.30 -3.05
N ARG A 52 13.90 -2.17 -2.82
CA ARG A 52 12.50 -2.10 -2.40
C ARG A 52 11.63 -1.55 -3.51
N LEU A 53 10.52 -2.23 -3.79
CA LEU A 53 9.53 -1.88 -4.80
C LEU A 53 8.16 -1.70 -4.14
N LEU A 54 7.46 -0.62 -4.47
CA LEU A 54 6.11 -0.34 -4.00
C LEU A 54 5.12 -0.37 -5.16
N PHE A 55 4.20 -1.33 -5.08
CA PHE A 55 3.13 -1.51 -6.05
C PHE A 55 1.85 -0.88 -5.51
N PRO A 56 1.28 0.15 -6.17
CA PRO A 56 0.06 0.78 -5.69
C PRO A 56 -1.14 -0.16 -5.78
N LEU A 57 -2.05 -0.05 -4.81
CA LEU A 57 -3.34 -0.73 -4.82
C LEU A 57 -4.44 0.31 -5.02
N TYR A 58 -5.20 0.22 -6.10
CA TYR A 58 -6.37 1.06 -6.33
C TYR A 58 -7.65 0.27 -6.08
N ALA A 59 -8.59 0.87 -5.35
CA ALA A 59 -9.83 0.21 -4.95
C ALA A 59 -10.65 -0.19 -6.19
N THR A 60 -10.89 -1.49 -6.33
CA THR A 60 -11.82 -2.06 -7.33
C THR A 60 -13.20 -2.26 -6.70
N ARG A 61 -14.21 -2.60 -7.50
CA ARG A 61 -15.55 -2.93 -6.98
C ARG A 61 -15.52 -4.04 -5.92
N GLY A 62 -14.62 -5.01 -6.06
CA GLY A 62 -14.44 -6.07 -5.06
C GLY A 62 -13.94 -5.54 -3.71
N CYS A 63 -13.02 -4.56 -3.73
CA CYS A 63 -12.51 -3.91 -2.51
C CYS A 63 -13.63 -3.19 -1.74
N LEU A 64 -14.53 -2.53 -2.47
CA LEU A 64 -15.58 -1.70 -1.87
C LEU A 64 -16.61 -2.49 -1.06
N ALA A 65 -16.71 -3.80 -1.28
CA ALA A 65 -17.60 -4.66 -0.49
C ALA A 65 -17.29 -4.66 1.02
N CYS A 66 -16.03 -4.34 1.39
CA CYS A 66 -15.59 -4.28 2.79
C CYS A 66 -14.82 -2.99 3.17
N HIS A 67 -14.35 -2.22 2.19
CA HIS A 67 -13.55 -1.01 2.44
C HIS A 67 -14.23 0.27 1.94
N GLY A 68 -15.41 0.17 1.34
CA GLY A 68 -16.14 1.28 0.73
C GLY A 68 -16.78 2.25 1.72
N GLU A 69 -17.78 2.98 1.24
CA GLU A 69 -18.59 3.91 2.05
C GLU A 69 -19.85 3.22 2.63
N PRO A 70 -20.41 3.71 3.74
CA PRO A 70 -19.93 4.84 4.54
C PRO A 70 -18.79 4.46 5.48
N LYS A 71 -17.82 5.38 5.65
CA LYS A 71 -16.70 5.20 6.58
C LYS A 71 -17.22 4.91 8.00
N GLY A 72 -16.63 3.91 8.66
CA GLY A 72 -16.96 3.53 10.03
C GLY A 72 -18.14 2.56 10.18
N ALA A 73 -18.95 2.34 9.14
CA ALA A 73 -19.93 1.25 9.16
C ALA A 73 -19.22 -0.11 9.20
N LYS A 74 -19.87 -1.13 9.77
CA LYS A 74 -19.31 -2.48 9.81
C LYS A 74 -19.41 -3.13 8.43
N ASP A 75 -18.31 -3.71 7.97
CA ASP A 75 -18.28 -4.55 6.79
C ASP A 75 -18.87 -5.95 7.06
N LYS A 76 -18.85 -6.80 6.02
CA LYS A 76 -19.38 -8.17 6.06
C LYS A 76 -18.71 -9.08 7.08
N ILE A 77 -17.52 -8.70 7.57
CA ILE A 77 -16.74 -9.46 8.55
C ILE A 77 -16.63 -8.74 9.90
N GLY A 78 -17.35 -7.63 10.08
CA GLY A 78 -17.53 -6.92 11.34
C GLY A 78 -16.56 -5.76 11.63
N TYR A 79 -15.68 -5.40 10.70
CA TYR A 79 -14.69 -4.33 10.86
C TYR A 79 -15.20 -3.00 10.28
N PRO A 80 -14.76 -1.84 10.83
CA PRO A 80 -15.15 -0.54 10.28
C PRO A 80 -14.59 -0.34 8.88
N MET A 81 -15.44 0.05 7.94
CA MET A 81 -15.08 0.39 6.57
C MET A 81 -14.27 1.68 6.51
N GLU A 82 -13.32 1.76 5.58
CA GLU A 82 -12.39 2.88 5.44
C GLU A 82 -12.98 4.06 4.66
N GLY A 83 -14.10 3.87 3.95
CA GLY A 83 -14.73 4.92 3.15
C GLY A 83 -14.09 5.11 1.77
N LEU A 84 -13.50 4.06 1.19
CA LEU A 84 -12.86 4.14 -0.12
C LEU A 84 -13.90 4.32 -1.24
N ARG A 85 -13.51 5.02 -2.30
CA ARG A 85 -14.25 5.09 -3.56
C ARG A 85 -13.53 4.34 -4.69
N LEU A 86 -14.28 3.96 -5.72
CA LEU A 86 -13.73 3.25 -6.88
C LEU A 86 -12.55 4.03 -7.48
N GLY A 87 -11.40 3.37 -7.61
CA GLY A 87 -10.17 3.96 -8.17
C GLY A 87 -9.35 4.81 -7.20
N GLN A 88 -9.80 5.01 -5.96
CA GLN A 88 -8.99 5.65 -4.92
C GLN A 88 -7.81 4.73 -4.53
N ASN A 89 -6.65 5.31 -4.21
CA ASN A 89 -5.56 4.53 -3.63
C ASN A 89 -6.00 3.92 -2.29
N ALA A 90 -5.85 2.60 -2.18
CA ALA A 90 -6.19 1.78 -1.02
C ALA A 90 -4.95 1.39 -0.19
N GLY A 91 -3.76 1.79 -0.62
CA GLY A 91 -2.48 1.38 -0.07
C GLY A 91 -1.49 0.94 -1.16
N ALA A 92 -0.50 0.15 -0.74
CA ALA A 92 0.50 -0.45 -1.61
C ALA A 92 0.99 -1.80 -1.05
N ILE A 93 1.61 -2.60 -1.92
CA ILE A 93 2.43 -3.76 -1.54
C ILE A 93 3.90 -3.36 -1.63
N SER A 94 4.58 -3.42 -0.49
CA SER A 94 6.02 -3.17 -0.34
C SER A 94 6.76 -4.49 -0.44
N VAL A 95 7.59 -4.62 -1.48
CA VAL A 95 8.39 -5.82 -1.77
C VAL A 95 9.86 -5.48 -1.61
N THR A 96 10.52 -6.14 -0.66
CA THR A 96 11.97 -5.95 -0.43
C THR A 96 12.72 -7.18 -0.92
N LEU A 97 13.64 -6.97 -1.85
CA LEU A 97 14.47 -7.98 -2.50
C LEU A 97 15.94 -7.78 -2.05
N PRO A 98 16.61 -8.80 -1.49
CA PRO A 98 18.03 -8.68 -1.21
C PRO A 98 18.83 -8.71 -2.51
N ILE A 99 19.73 -7.74 -2.68
CA ILE A 99 20.70 -7.64 -3.79
C ILE A 99 22.07 -8.07 -3.28
N PHE A 100 22.27 -9.39 -3.14
CA PHE A 100 23.59 -9.93 -2.85
C PHE A 100 24.51 -9.76 -4.06
N HIS A 101 25.62 -9.05 -3.90
CA HIS A 101 26.82 -9.37 -4.67
C HIS A 101 27.50 -10.53 -3.95
N ARG A 102 27.62 -11.68 -4.61
CA ARG A 102 28.60 -12.69 -4.23
C ARG A 102 29.98 -12.22 -4.66
#